data_AF-A0A2V9Y889-F1
#
_entry.id   AF-A0A2V9Y889-F1
#
_cell.length_a   1.000
_cell.length_b   1.000
_cell.length_c   1.000
_cell.angle_alpha   90.00
_cell.angle_beta   90.00
_cell.angle_gamma   90.00
#
_symmetry.space_group_name_H-M   'P 1'
#
loop_
_entity.id
_entity.type
_entity.pdbx_description
1 polymer ?
#
loop_
_entity_poly.entity_id
_entity_poly.type
_entity_poly.pdbx_seq_one_letter_code
_entity_poly.pdbx_strand_id
1 'polypeptide(L)'
;DFYKQMLERKWLGDKTGSGFYKKIKGGEAKEDERLALDWKTLEYHPRRKPKFPALDMAKNVEDTGARIRMLLGLGGSAPQKGDKAGQFLWSVLSDLWNYSTNRIPEISDSIVEIDRAMRLGFNWELGPFELWDAASVEATVARMKKENRAVAVNVEKLIASG
;
A
#
# COMPACT_ATOMS: atom_id res chain seq x y z
N ASP A 1 17.78 13.05 -1.20
CA ASP A 1 19.20 12.68 -1.06
C ASP A 1 19.43 11.18 -1.24
N PHE A 2 18.83 10.33 -0.39
CA PHE A 2 18.85 8.86 -0.47
C PHE A 2 18.78 8.25 -1.90
N TYR A 3 17.75 8.57 -2.69
CA TYR A 3 17.61 8.03 -4.04
C TYR A 3 18.74 8.44 -5.00
N LYS A 4 19.28 9.66 -4.86
CA LYS A 4 20.43 10.12 -5.67
C LYS A 4 21.66 9.28 -5.36
N GLN A 5 21.92 9.03 -4.07
CA GLN A 5 23.02 8.18 -3.65
C GLN A 5 22.88 6.74 -4.17
N MET A 6 21.67 6.18 -4.22
CA MET A 6 21.44 4.87 -4.85
C MET A 6 21.79 4.86 -6.35
N LEU A 7 21.39 5.91 -7.08
CA LEU A 7 21.68 6.04 -8.51
C LEU A 7 23.18 6.18 -8.79
N GLU A 8 23.85 7.06 -8.05
CA GLU A 8 25.30 7.29 -8.16
C GLU A 8 26.11 6.02 -7.87
N ARG A 9 25.67 5.22 -6.89
CA ARG A 9 26.29 3.94 -6.53
C ARG A 9 25.85 2.76 -7.39
N LYS A 10 25.02 2.99 -8.42
CA LYS A 10 24.43 1.97 -9.31
C LYS A 10 23.68 0.85 -8.55
N TRP A 11 23.04 1.20 -7.45
CA TRP A 11 22.16 0.29 -6.70
C TRP A 11 20.77 0.21 -7.34
N LEU A 12 20.71 -0.41 -8.52
CA LEU A 12 19.54 -0.41 -9.43
C LEU A 12 18.67 -1.68 -9.32
N GLY A 13 18.87 -2.47 -8.28
CA GLY A 13 18.12 -3.70 -8.01
C GLY A 13 18.82 -4.96 -8.49
N ASP A 14 18.03 -5.98 -8.82
CA ASP A 14 18.53 -7.34 -9.07
C ASP A 14 19.51 -7.41 -10.25
N LYS A 15 19.25 -6.60 -11.30
CA LYS A 15 20.10 -6.50 -12.49
C LYS A 15 21.54 -6.03 -12.19
N THR A 16 21.75 -5.28 -11.11
CA THR A 16 23.07 -4.83 -10.64
C THR A 16 23.50 -5.54 -9.36
N GLY A 17 22.81 -6.61 -8.97
CA GLY A 17 23.05 -7.40 -7.76
C GLY A 17 22.80 -6.66 -6.43
N SER A 18 22.39 -5.39 -6.48
CA SER A 18 22.20 -4.53 -5.32
C SER A 18 21.22 -3.40 -5.61
N GLY A 19 20.36 -3.10 -4.62
CA GLY A 19 19.34 -2.06 -4.63
C GLY A 19 18.84 -1.83 -3.21
N PHE A 20 17.53 -1.72 -3.01
CA PHE A 20 16.92 -1.79 -1.67
C PHE A 20 17.26 -3.09 -0.92
N TYR A 21 17.52 -4.15 -1.69
CA TYR A 21 17.99 -5.42 -1.19
C TYR A 21 19.27 -5.83 -1.89
N LYS A 22 20.07 -6.65 -1.22
CA LYS A 22 21.25 -7.30 -1.77
C LYS A 22 21.15 -8.79 -1.48
N LYS A 23 21.35 -9.62 -2.50
CA LYS A 23 21.42 -11.08 -2.35
C LYS A 23 22.89 -11.46 -2.17
N ILE A 24 23.19 -12.21 -1.14
CA ILE A 24 24.49 -12.86 -0.95
C ILE A 24 24.25 -14.33 -1.20
N LYS A 25 24.92 -14.88 -2.23
CA LYS A 25 24.81 -16.30 -2.53
C LYS A 25 25.32 -17.11 -1.36
N GLY A 26 24.52 -18.06 -0.90
CA GLY A 26 24.98 -19.06 0.06
C GLY A 26 26.03 -19.98 -0.59
N GLY A 27 26.85 -20.64 0.24
CA GLY A 27 27.68 -21.76 -0.24
C GLY A 27 26.82 -22.97 -0.63
N GLU A 28 27.43 -24.06 -1.10
CA GLU A 28 26.76 -25.26 -1.66
C GLU A 28 25.66 -25.88 -0.78
N ALA A 29 25.62 -25.58 0.53
CA ALA A 29 24.62 -26.08 1.48
C ALA A 29 23.91 -24.98 2.31
N LYS A 30 24.01 -23.69 1.92
CA LYS A 30 23.38 -22.58 2.65
C LYS A 30 22.41 -21.81 1.75
N GLU A 31 21.28 -21.41 2.32
CA GLU A 31 20.34 -20.51 1.65
C GLU A 31 20.99 -19.16 1.37
N ASP A 32 20.57 -18.53 0.27
CA ASP A 32 20.95 -17.16 -0.06
C ASP A 32 20.52 -16.19 1.04
N GLU A 33 21.46 -15.41 1.55
CA GLU A 33 21.17 -14.38 2.53
C GLU A 33 20.65 -13.12 1.81
N ARG A 34 19.54 -12.57 2.32
CA ARG A 34 18.99 -11.31 1.82
C ARG A 34 19.24 -10.19 2.81
N LEU A 35 20.05 -9.22 2.42
CA LEU A 35 20.26 -7.99 3.16
C LEU A 35 19.28 -6.92 2.69
N ALA A 36 18.91 -6.02 3.61
CA ALA A 36 18.11 -4.83 3.36
C ALA A 36 18.97 -3.57 3.61
N LEU A 37 18.77 -2.54 2.80
CA LEU A 37 19.46 -1.26 2.94
C LEU A 37 18.77 -0.39 4.01
N ASP A 38 19.52 0.10 4.98
CA ASP A 38 19.05 1.17 5.86
C ASP A 38 19.12 2.50 5.09
N TRP A 39 17.98 3.19 4.94
CA TRP A 39 17.91 4.40 4.12
C TRP A 39 18.55 5.63 4.77
N LYS A 40 18.84 5.58 6.07
CA LYS A 40 19.52 6.66 6.81
C LYS A 40 21.02 6.49 6.79
N THR A 41 21.51 5.27 7.04
CA THR A 41 22.96 5.00 7.11
C THR A 41 23.56 4.58 5.76
N LEU A 42 22.72 4.11 4.83
CA LEU A 42 23.12 3.48 3.57
C LEU A 42 23.97 2.22 3.74
N GLU A 43 23.81 1.54 4.87
CA GLU A 43 24.46 0.27 5.15
C GLU A 43 23.47 -0.89 4.99
N TYR A 44 23.97 -2.02 4.51
CA TYR A 44 23.19 -3.24 4.40
C TYR A 44 23.20 -4.00 5.72
N HIS A 45 22.04 -4.48 6.14
CA HIS A 45 21.88 -5.32 7.32
C HIS A 45 21.01 -6.55 7.00
N PRO A 46 21.07 -7.64 7.79
CA PRO A 46 20.19 -8.79 7.61
C PRO A 46 18.72 -8.36 7.58
N ARG A 47 17.95 -8.87 6.61
CA ARG A 47 16.52 -8.51 6.46
C ARG A 47 15.74 -8.91 7.70
N ARG A 48 15.12 -7.92 8.35
CA ARG A 48 14.19 -8.13 9.47
C ARG A 48 12.76 -8.09 8.96
N LYS A 49 11.97 -9.14 9.20
CA LYS A 49 10.53 -9.10 8.92
C LYS A 49 9.86 -8.19 9.96
N PRO A 50 9.18 -7.10 9.56
CA PRO A 50 8.49 -6.25 10.52
C PRO A 50 7.34 -7.03 11.16
N LYS A 51 7.14 -6.82 12.47
CA LYS A 51 6.03 -7.39 13.23
C LYS A 51 5.14 -6.25 13.73
N PHE A 52 3.87 -6.31 13.37
CA PHE A 52 2.87 -5.32 13.77
C PHE A 52 1.66 -6.06 14.35
N PRO A 53 1.23 -5.74 15.58
CA PRO A 53 0.07 -6.39 16.20
C PRO A 53 -1.19 -6.35 15.32
N ALA A 54 -1.42 -5.22 14.63
CA ALA A 54 -2.55 -5.06 13.72
C ALA A 54 -2.54 -6.11 12.58
N LEU A 55 -1.36 -6.40 12.01
CA LEU A 55 -1.24 -7.42 10.96
C LEU A 55 -1.40 -8.84 11.50
N ASP A 56 -0.93 -9.11 12.72
CA ASP A 56 -1.07 -10.43 13.32
C ASP A 56 -2.53 -10.75 13.65
N MET A 57 -3.32 -9.77 14.09
CA MET A 57 -4.76 -9.94 14.28
C MET A 57 -5.51 -10.08 12.94
N ALA A 58 -5.17 -9.26 11.95
CA ALA A 58 -5.85 -9.26 10.65
C ALA A 58 -5.70 -10.58 9.86
N LYS A 59 -4.65 -11.36 10.12
CA LYS A 59 -4.45 -12.69 9.49
C LYS A 59 -5.57 -13.68 9.78
N ASN A 60 -6.28 -13.53 10.90
CA ASN A 60 -7.35 -14.45 11.30
C ASN A 60 -8.72 -14.05 10.72
N VAL A 61 -8.80 -12.95 9.98
CA VAL A 61 -10.04 -12.49 9.34
C VAL A 61 -10.04 -13.01 7.91
N GLU A 62 -10.87 -14.00 7.60
CA GLU A 62 -10.93 -14.61 6.25
C GLU A 62 -11.46 -13.65 5.18
N ASP A 63 -12.53 -12.91 5.51
CA ASP A 63 -13.13 -11.94 4.58
C ASP A 63 -12.20 -10.75 4.34
N THR A 64 -11.78 -10.58 3.08
CA THR A 64 -10.85 -9.53 2.67
C THR A 64 -11.39 -8.14 2.99
N GLY A 65 -12.69 -7.89 2.77
CA GLY A 65 -13.29 -6.58 3.07
C GLY A 65 -13.29 -6.25 4.57
N ALA A 66 -13.69 -7.19 5.41
CA ALA A 66 -13.63 -7.05 6.86
C ALA A 66 -12.19 -6.85 7.36
N ARG A 67 -11.23 -7.56 6.76
CA ARG A 67 -9.80 -7.41 7.05
C ARG A 67 -9.30 -6.01 6.72
N ILE A 68 -9.69 -5.45 5.56
CA ILE A 68 -9.35 -4.08 5.17
C ILE A 68 -9.96 -3.07 6.14
N ARG A 69 -11.27 -3.18 6.43
CA ARG A 69 -11.94 -2.27 7.38
C ARG A 69 -11.29 -2.33 8.76
N MET A 70 -10.91 -3.52 9.23
CA MET A 70 -10.20 -3.69 10.48
C MET A 70 -8.85 -2.96 10.47
N LEU A 71 -8.03 -3.18 9.44
CA LEU A 71 -6.70 -2.56 9.31
C LEU A 71 -6.76 -1.04 9.17
N LEU A 72 -7.86 -0.50 8.63
CA LEU A 72 -8.09 0.94 8.52
C LEU A 72 -8.74 1.55 9.77
N GLY A 73 -9.14 0.74 10.76
CA GLY A 73 -9.86 1.19 11.94
C GLY A 73 -11.31 1.62 11.65
N LEU A 74 -11.91 1.06 10.59
CA LEU A 74 -13.30 1.29 10.16
C LEU A 74 -14.24 0.14 10.58
N GLY A 75 -13.70 -0.97 11.08
CA GLY A 75 -14.45 -2.15 11.53
C GLY A 75 -14.99 -2.09 12.96
N GLY A 76 -15.22 -0.90 13.53
CA GLY A 76 -15.76 -0.72 14.89
C GLY A 76 -14.78 -0.94 16.05
N SER A 77 -13.61 -1.53 15.78
CA SER A 77 -12.50 -1.56 16.73
C SER A 77 -11.69 -0.26 16.63
N ALA A 78 -11.49 0.44 17.74
CA ALA A 78 -10.75 1.70 17.75
C ALA A 78 -9.33 1.50 17.19
N PRO A 79 -8.80 2.44 16.38
CA PRO A 79 -7.41 2.41 15.96
C PRO A 79 -6.51 2.31 17.20
N GLN A 80 -5.64 1.30 17.22
CA GLN A 80 -4.70 1.16 18.34
C GLN A 80 -3.79 2.40 18.35
N LYS A 81 -3.62 3.02 19.52
CA LYS A 81 -2.75 4.19 19.66
C LYS A 81 -1.32 3.78 19.24
N GLY A 82 -0.80 4.42 18.19
CA GLY A 82 0.52 4.09 17.64
C GLY A 82 0.53 2.93 16.63
N ASP A 83 -0.62 2.56 16.06
CA ASP A 83 -0.67 1.61 14.94
C ASP A 83 -0.02 2.16 13.68
N LYS A 84 1.27 1.88 13.52
CA LYS A 84 2.05 2.27 12.35
C LYS A 84 1.57 1.58 11.06
N ALA A 85 1.02 0.36 11.16
CA ALA A 85 0.56 -0.37 9.99
C ALA A 85 -0.73 0.27 9.44
N GLY A 86 -1.71 0.52 10.31
CA GLY A 86 -2.95 1.21 9.93
C GLY A 86 -2.70 2.63 9.42
N GLN A 87 -1.77 3.38 10.04
CA GLN A 87 -1.39 4.72 9.56
C GLN A 87 -0.76 4.69 8.16
N PHE A 88 0.14 3.73 7.92
CA PHE A 88 0.76 3.56 6.61
C PHE A 88 -0.28 3.18 5.55
N LEU A 89 -1.13 2.19 5.84
CA LEU A 89 -2.19 1.74 4.94
C LEU A 89 -3.18 2.87 4.64
N TRP A 90 -3.62 3.62 5.65
CA TRP A 90 -4.51 4.76 5.44
C TRP A 90 -3.89 5.82 4.52
N SER A 91 -2.62 6.15 4.71
CA SER A 91 -1.94 7.12 3.85
C SER A 91 -1.86 6.62 2.41
N VAL A 92 -1.41 5.38 2.19
CA VAL A 92 -1.23 4.84 0.84
C VAL A 92 -2.56 4.64 0.12
N LEU A 93 -3.58 4.11 0.81
CA LEU A 93 -4.87 3.83 0.18
C LEU A 93 -5.66 5.11 -0.10
N SER A 94 -5.61 6.11 0.78
CA SER A 94 -6.24 7.42 0.48
C SER A 94 -5.62 8.09 -0.75
N ASP A 95 -4.29 8.02 -0.89
CA ASP A 95 -3.60 8.53 -2.08
C ASP A 95 -3.91 7.70 -3.33
N LEU A 96 -3.99 6.37 -3.20
CA LEU A 96 -4.36 5.46 -4.29
C LEU A 96 -5.75 5.76 -4.83
N TRP A 97 -6.76 5.88 -3.97
CA TRP A 97 -8.14 6.14 -4.38
C TRP A 97 -8.30 7.49 -5.06
N ASN A 98 -7.66 8.53 -4.52
CA ASN A 98 -7.62 9.84 -5.16
C ASN A 98 -6.89 9.79 -6.52
N TYR A 99 -5.74 9.12 -6.57
CA TYR A 99 -4.99 8.97 -7.81
C TYR A 99 -5.83 8.25 -8.87
N SER A 100 -6.39 7.08 -8.56
CA SER A 100 -7.20 6.28 -9.50
C SER A 100 -8.42 7.05 -9.99
N THR A 101 -9.09 7.81 -9.11
CA THR A 101 -10.23 8.64 -9.51
C THR A 101 -9.80 9.77 -10.46
N ASN A 102 -8.67 10.42 -10.19
CA ASN A 102 -8.15 11.49 -11.04
C ASN A 102 -7.68 11.00 -12.42
N ARG A 103 -7.51 9.69 -12.61
CA ARG A 103 -7.23 9.09 -13.92
C ARG A 103 -8.48 8.89 -14.77
N ILE A 104 -9.67 9.21 -14.26
CA ILE A 104 -10.93 9.16 -15.01
C ILE A 104 -11.29 10.59 -15.45
N PRO A 105 -11.55 10.84 -16.75
CA PRO A 105 -11.53 9.91 -17.88
C PRO A 105 -10.16 9.74 -18.58
N GLU A 106 -9.09 10.36 -18.06
CA GLU A 106 -7.77 10.45 -18.72
C GLU A 106 -7.23 9.12 -19.31
N ILE A 107 -7.31 8.03 -18.54
CA ILE A 107 -6.78 6.71 -18.96
C ILE A 107 -7.88 5.69 -19.25
N SER A 108 -9.08 5.92 -18.73
CA SER A 108 -10.24 5.04 -18.85
C SER A 108 -11.49 5.79 -18.41
N ASP A 109 -12.59 5.56 -19.12
CA ASP A 109 -13.93 6.03 -18.74
C ASP A 109 -14.64 5.10 -17.75
N SER A 110 -14.03 3.93 -17.44
CA SER A 110 -14.64 2.88 -16.62
C SER A 110 -13.77 2.51 -15.41
N ILE A 111 -14.36 2.63 -14.22
CA ILE A 111 -13.78 2.15 -12.96
C ILE A 111 -13.52 0.63 -12.99
N VAL A 112 -14.40 -0.12 -13.68
CA VAL A 112 -14.33 -1.59 -13.79
C VAL A 112 -13.10 -2.01 -14.59
N GLU A 113 -12.76 -1.27 -15.65
CA GLU A 113 -11.58 -1.57 -16.46
C GLU A 113 -10.28 -1.25 -15.72
N ILE A 114 -10.28 -0.20 -14.87
CA ILE A 114 -9.16 0.09 -13.98
C ILE A 114 -8.96 -1.04 -12.96
N ASP A 115 -10.04 -1.53 -12.34
CA ASP A 115 -9.97 -2.63 -11.38
C ASP A 115 -9.47 -3.92 -12.04
N ARG A 116 -10.01 -4.27 -13.23
CA ARG A 116 -9.57 -5.43 -14.00
C ARG A 116 -8.09 -5.33 -14.38
N ALA A 117 -7.63 -4.17 -14.83
CA ALA A 117 -6.23 -3.96 -15.18
C ALA A 117 -5.31 -4.20 -13.98
N MET A 118 -5.70 -3.74 -12.78
CA MET A 118 -4.92 -3.98 -11.56
C MET A 118 -4.93 -5.44 -11.12
N ARG A 119 -6.09 -6.11 -11.20
CA ARG A 119 -6.22 -7.54 -10.85
C ARG A 119 -5.43 -8.44 -11.79
N LEU A 120 -5.65 -8.28 -13.09
CA LEU A 120 -5.07 -9.15 -14.12
C LEU A 120 -3.60 -8.81 -14.43
N GLY A 121 -3.23 -7.52 -14.36
CA GLY A 121 -1.88 -7.06 -14.69
C GLY A 121 -0.90 -7.08 -13.51
N PHE A 122 -1.39 -6.87 -12.29
CA PHE A 122 -0.56 -6.72 -11.09
C PHE A 122 -0.88 -7.75 -10.00
N ASN A 123 -1.73 -8.74 -10.30
CA ASN A 123 -2.12 -9.82 -9.39
C ASN A 123 -2.72 -9.29 -8.07
N TRP A 124 -3.53 -8.25 -8.17
CA TRP A 124 -4.32 -7.76 -7.05
C TRP A 124 -5.56 -8.63 -6.84
N GLU A 125 -5.96 -8.81 -5.59
CA GLU A 125 -7.20 -9.51 -5.26
C GLU A 125 -8.43 -8.64 -5.56
N LEU A 126 -8.39 -7.38 -5.11
CA LEU A 126 -9.38 -6.34 -5.39
C LEU A 126 -8.70 -5.17 -6.11
N GLY A 127 -9.35 -4.64 -7.14
CA GLY A 127 -8.91 -3.42 -7.80
C GLY A 127 -9.05 -2.18 -6.89
N PRO A 128 -8.50 -1.01 -7.27
CA PRO A 128 -8.61 0.21 -6.46
C PRO A 128 -10.03 0.59 -6.03
N PHE A 129 -11.03 0.46 -6.90
CA PHE A 129 -12.41 0.85 -6.61
C PHE A 129 -13.15 -0.25 -5.83
N GLU A 130 -13.01 -1.52 -6.22
CA GLU A 130 -13.45 -2.66 -5.39
C GLU A 130 -12.88 -2.62 -3.96
N LEU A 131 -11.60 -2.24 -3.81
CA LEU A 131 -10.93 -2.04 -2.53
C LEU A 131 -11.54 -0.87 -1.74
N TRP A 132 -11.93 0.20 -2.44
CA TRP A 132 -12.59 1.35 -1.83
C TRP A 132 -13.98 1.00 -1.32
N ASP A 133 -14.76 0.28 -2.13
CA ASP A 133 -16.09 -0.23 -1.78
C ASP A 133 -16.01 -1.14 -0.54
N ALA A 134 -15.04 -2.07 -0.53
CA ALA A 134 -14.78 -2.92 0.62
C ALA A 134 -14.44 -2.13 1.90
N ALA A 135 -13.78 -0.98 1.76
CA ALA A 135 -13.46 -0.07 2.86
C ALA A 135 -14.61 0.88 3.27
N SER A 136 -15.71 0.92 2.51
CA SER A 136 -16.76 1.95 2.53
C SER A 136 -16.27 3.32 2.04
N VAL A 137 -16.75 3.71 0.85
CA VAL A 137 -16.48 5.02 0.24
C VAL A 137 -16.93 6.16 1.16
N GLU A 138 -18.11 6.04 1.77
CA GLU A 138 -18.68 7.08 2.64
C GLU A 138 -17.83 7.29 3.90
N ALA A 139 -17.49 6.19 4.59
CA ALA A 139 -16.72 6.25 5.84
C ALA A 139 -15.30 6.78 5.61
N THR A 140 -14.67 6.35 4.51
CA THR A 140 -13.34 6.81 4.13
C THR A 140 -13.34 8.28 3.71
N VAL A 141 -14.29 8.73 2.88
CA VAL A 141 -14.40 10.14 2.47
C VAL A 141 -14.70 11.05 3.68
N ALA A 142 -15.60 10.65 4.57
CA ALA A 142 -15.86 11.39 5.81
C ALA A 142 -14.59 11.55 6.65
N ARG A 143 -13.79 10.50 6.77
CA ARG A 143 -12.49 10.56 7.45
C ARG A 143 -11.49 11.46 6.74
N MET A 144 -11.37 11.37 5.41
CA MET A 144 -10.49 12.25 4.63
C MET A 144 -10.83 13.72 4.84
N LYS A 145 -12.12 14.08 4.82
CA LYS A 145 -12.60 15.44 5.08
C LYS A 145 -12.25 15.89 6.50
N LYS A 146 -12.49 15.04 7.51
CA LYS A 146 -12.13 15.34 8.91
C LYS A 146 -10.61 15.57 9.09
N GLU A 147 -9.79 14.87 8.34
CA GLU A 147 -8.33 15.00 8.35
C GLU A 147 -7.79 16.09 7.39
N ASN A 148 -8.67 16.86 6.73
CA ASN A 148 -8.32 17.84 5.69
C ASN A 148 -7.43 17.25 4.57
N ARG A 149 -7.66 15.97 4.21
CA ARG A 149 -7.04 15.33 3.05
C ARG A 149 -7.83 15.65 1.79
N ALA A 150 -7.13 15.66 0.65
CA ALA A 150 -7.77 15.82 -0.65
C ALA A 150 -8.78 14.70 -0.89
N VAL A 151 -9.89 15.04 -1.54
CA VAL A 151 -10.88 14.09 -2.08
C VAL A 151 -11.06 14.47 -3.55
N ALA A 152 -10.94 13.49 -4.44
CA ALA A 152 -11.09 13.72 -5.87
C ALA A 152 -12.50 14.26 -6.20
N VAL A 153 -12.55 15.30 -7.03
CA VAL A 153 -13.79 16.06 -7.32
C VAL A 153 -14.90 15.15 -7.87
N ASN A 154 -14.55 14.15 -8.67
CA ASN A 154 -15.50 13.22 -9.25
C ASN A 154 -16.19 12.35 -8.19
N VAL A 155 -15.50 12.02 -7.09
CA VAL A 155 -16.08 11.26 -5.97
C VAL A 155 -17.03 12.12 -5.15
N GLU A 156 -16.71 13.40 -4.95
CA GLU A 156 -17.64 14.31 -4.26
C GLU A 156 -18.95 14.47 -5.03
N LYS A 157 -18.87 14.53 -6.37
CA LYS A 157 -20.06 14.55 -7.23
C LYS A 157 -20.85 13.25 -7.17
N LEU A 158 -20.15 12.10 -7.17
CA LEU A 158 -20.78 10.78 -7.09
C LEU A 158 -21.58 10.62 -5.79
N ILE A 159 -20.97 10.92 -4.64
CA ILE A 159 -21.63 10.84 -3.32
C ILE A 159 -22.80 11.83 -3.23
N ALA A 160 -22.69 13.01 -3.85
CA ALA A 160 -23.80 13.97 -3.89
C ALA A 160 -24.97 13.51 -4.78
N SER A 161 -24.75 12.55 -5.68
CA SER A 161 -25.76 12.04 -6.61
C SER A 161 -26.55 10.81 -6.12
N GLY A 162 -26.18 10.21 -4.97
CA GLY A 162 -26.88 9.10 -4.32
C GLY A 162 -26.04 7.84 -4.27
#